data_AF-A0A4Q4KIP4-F1
#
_entry.id   AF-A0A4Q4KIP4-F1
#
_cell.length_a   1.000
_cell.length_b   1.000
_cell.length_c   1.000
_cell.angle_alpha   90.00
_cell.angle_beta   90.00
_cell.angle_gamma   90.00
#
_symmetry.space_group_name_H-M   'P 1'
#
loop_
_entity.id
_entity.type
_entity.pdbx_description
1 polymer ?
#
loop_
_entity_poly.entity_id
_entity_poly.type
_entity_poly.pdbx_seq_one_letter_code
_entity_poly.pdbx_strand_id
1 'polypeptide(L)'
;MKNLFLVTLLILFTFSSFSQAFSEKEMLNALNARKIEMDEGNGDGVFKAQHKSTKKWGMYQYMYEGVDTKELVPMEYDSLKFIPYNGAYSVVYNNGKLGLHLSRWSFGDGAKQSVPCLYDEYKRYKVDGSLYIAFSKNGLWGWVDWKTGEEKTEFITKEADDLPYPTYKQ
;
A
#
# COMPACT_ATOMS: atom_id res chain seq x y z
N MET A 1 62.15 20.21 -18.31
CA MET A 1 61.19 20.05 -19.43
C MET A 1 60.64 18.63 -19.38
N LYS A 2 59.31 18.48 -19.51
CA LYS A 2 58.56 17.21 -19.68
C LYS A 2 58.66 16.28 -18.46
N ASN A 3 57.76 16.35 -17.47
CA ASN A 3 56.51 15.58 -17.47
C ASN A 3 55.61 16.04 -16.30
N LEU A 4 55.11 17.28 -16.35
CA LEU A 4 54.19 17.78 -15.31
C LEU A 4 52.96 18.44 -15.95
N PHE A 5 52.37 17.75 -16.93
CA PHE A 5 51.24 18.25 -17.71
C PHE A 5 50.31 17.11 -18.11
N LEU A 6 49.89 16.26 -17.16
CA LEU A 6 48.82 15.30 -17.45
C LEU A 6 48.13 14.71 -16.20
N VAL A 7 47.89 15.48 -15.13
CA VAL A 7 47.05 14.99 -14.01
C VAL A 7 46.13 16.08 -13.44
N THR A 8 45.78 17.11 -14.23
CA THR A 8 44.91 18.21 -13.77
C THR A 8 43.66 18.40 -14.64
N LEU A 9 43.35 17.46 -15.52
CA LEU A 9 42.18 17.52 -16.42
C LEU A 9 41.29 16.29 -16.28
N LEU A 10 41.01 15.86 -15.05
CA LEU A 10 40.13 14.72 -14.79
C LEU A 10 39.27 14.92 -13.52
N ILE A 11 38.90 16.16 -13.22
CA ILE A 11 38.07 16.49 -12.03
C ILE A 11 36.79 17.27 -12.39
N LEU A 12 36.57 17.66 -13.65
CA LEU A 12 35.42 18.51 -14.02
C LEU A 12 34.14 17.77 -14.41
N PHE A 13 34.08 16.45 -14.25
CA PHE A 13 32.86 15.68 -14.49
C PHE A 13 32.42 14.91 -13.23
N THR A 14 32.43 15.57 -12.08
CA THR A 14 31.43 15.23 -11.06
C THR A 14 30.13 15.91 -11.49
N PHE A 15 29.42 15.27 -12.43
CA PHE A 15 27.98 15.48 -12.53
C PHE A 15 27.45 15.29 -11.11
N SER A 16 27.07 16.38 -10.48
CA SER A 16 26.29 16.34 -9.25
C SER A 16 25.03 15.63 -9.68
N SER A 17 24.89 14.35 -9.33
CA SER A 17 23.64 13.63 -9.48
C SER A 17 22.64 14.38 -8.60
N PHE A 18 21.92 15.33 -9.20
CA PHE A 18 20.78 15.96 -8.56
C PHE A 18 19.73 14.86 -8.43
N SER A 19 19.75 14.15 -7.31
CA SER A 19 18.57 13.43 -6.85
C SER A 19 17.50 14.50 -6.66
N GLN A 20 16.47 14.50 -7.50
CA GLN A 20 15.39 15.47 -7.39
C GLN A 20 14.60 15.17 -6.11
N ALA A 21 14.62 16.12 -5.19
CA ALA A 21 13.88 16.01 -3.94
C ALA A 21 12.37 15.97 -4.21
N PHE A 22 11.63 15.21 -3.41
CA PHE A 22 10.17 15.13 -3.49
C PHE A 22 9.55 16.52 -3.27
N SER A 23 8.88 17.04 -4.30
CA SER A 23 8.21 18.34 -4.25
C SER A 23 6.74 18.17 -3.86
N GLU A 24 6.44 18.28 -2.56
CA GLU A 24 5.09 18.06 -2.03
C GLU A 24 4.05 18.98 -2.71
N LYS A 25 4.39 20.24 -2.95
CA LYS A 25 3.49 21.21 -3.59
C LYS A 25 3.11 20.81 -5.02
N GLU A 26 4.08 20.38 -5.83
CA GLU A 26 3.83 19.96 -7.20
C GLU A 26 3.05 18.65 -7.23
N MET A 27 3.39 17.72 -6.34
CA MET A 27 2.67 16.44 -6.19
C MET A 27 1.22 16.63 -5.76
N LEU A 28 0.95 17.52 -4.80
CA LEU A 28 -0.41 17.87 -4.39
C LEU A 28 -1.24 18.40 -5.56
N ASN A 29 -0.65 19.26 -6.40
CA ASN A 29 -1.33 19.78 -7.58
C ASN A 29 -1.56 18.69 -8.64
N ALA A 30 -0.55 17.86 -8.93
CA ALA A 30 -0.62 16.79 -9.92
C ALA A 30 -1.71 15.76 -9.60
N LEU A 31 -1.89 15.42 -8.32
CA LEU A 31 -2.89 14.44 -7.86
C LEU A 31 -4.24 15.06 -7.49
N ASN A 32 -4.44 16.37 -7.69
CA ASN A 32 -5.59 17.12 -7.16
C ASN A 32 -5.85 16.84 -5.66
N ALA A 33 -4.76 16.71 -4.90
CA ALA A 33 -4.75 16.34 -3.51
C ALA A 33 -4.66 17.59 -2.61
N ARG A 34 -5.10 17.44 -1.36
CA ARG A 34 -4.96 18.46 -0.31
C ARG A 34 -3.99 18.08 0.80
N LYS A 35 -3.59 16.82 0.86
CA LYS A 35 -2.73 16.26 1.91
C LYS A 35 -1.98 15.07 1.36
N ILE A 36 -0.70 14.95 1.76
CA ILE A 36 0.15 13.79 1.54
C ILE A 36 0.61 13.26 2.91
N GLU A 37 0.73 11.94 3.02
CA GLU A 37 1.34 11.25 4.16
C GLU A 37 2.38 10.26 3.62
N MET A 38 3.66 10.52 3.91
CA MET A 38 4.74 9.63 3.48
C MET A 38 4.75 8.34 4.32
N ASP A 39 5.14 7.22 3.71
CA ASP A 39 5.46 6.00 4.46
C ASP A 39 6.87 6.14 5.07
N GLU A 40 6.92 6.76 6.25
CA GLU A 40 8.18 7.03 6.93
C GLU A 40 8.90 5.72 7.30
N GLY A 41 10.16 5.60 6.88
CA GLY A 41 11.05 4.50 7.29
C GLY A 41 11.31 3.40 6.24
N ASN A 42 10.53 3.33 5.16
CA ASN A 42 10.70 2.30 4.11
C ASN A 42 11.58 2.79 2.95
N GLY A 43 11.62 4.10 2.68
CA GLY A 43 12.52 4.73 1.71
C GLY A 43 12.23 4.42 0.23
N ASP A 44 11.13 3.72 -0.05
CA ASP A 44 10.69 3.26 -1.38
C ASP A 44 9.79 4.27 -2.11
N GLY A 45 9.64 5.48 -1.56
CA GLY A 45 8.87 6.57 -2.16
C GLY A 45 7.36 6.39 -2.04
N VAL A 46 6.87 5.49 -1.18
CA VAL A 46 5.44 5.30 -0.97
C VAL A 46 4.82 6.42 -0.15
N PHE A 47 3.64 6.88 -0.57
CA PHE A 47 2.86 7.86 0.16
C PHE A 47 1.36 7.66 -0.07
N LYS A 48 0.56 8.14 0.87
CA LYS A 48 -0.88 8.30 0.73
C LYS A 48 -1.19 9.73 0.32
N ALA A 49 -2.19 9.91 -0.53
CA ALA A 49 -2.68 11.24 -0.91
C ALA A 49 -4.20 11.32 -0.72
N GLN A 50 -4.68 12.48 -0.25
CA GLN A 50 -6.10 12.72 -0.03
C GLN A 50 -6.66 13.73 -1.03
N HIS A 51 -7.70 13.37 -1.76
CA HIS A 51 -8.35 14.21 -2.75
C HIS A 51 -8.86 15.53 -2.15
N LYS A 52 -8.72 16.63 -2.89
CA LYS A 52 -9.15 17.97 -2.43
C LYS A 52 -10.65 18.07 -2.20
N SER A 53 -11.47 17.56 -3.11
CA SER A 53 -12.94 17.65 -3.04
C SER A 53 -13.60 16.49 -2.29
N THR A 54 -13.43 15.25 -2.76
CA THR A 54 -14.08 14.04 -2.21
C THR A 54 -13.55 13.62 -0.84
N LYS A 55 -12.35 14.08 -0.45
CA LYS A 55 -11.64 13.69 0.78
C LYS A 55 -11.26 12.21 0.85
N LYS A 56 -11.43 11.48 -0.25
CA LYS A 56 -11.00 10.09 -0.39
C LYS A 56 -9.48 10.00 -0.48
N TRP A 57 -8.94 8.87 -0.06
CA TRP A 57 -7.53 8.55 0.00
C TRP A 57 -7.17 7.48 -1.02
N GLY A 58 -5.97 7.61 -1.57
CA GLY A 58 -5.29 6.63 -2.40
C GLY A 58 -3.83 6.47 -1.96
N MET A 59 -3.13 5.51 -2.57
CA MET A 59 -1.72 5.24 -2.32
C MET A 59 -0.95 5.26 -3.63
N TYR A 60 0.21 5.90 -3.59
CA TYR A 60 1.07 6.14 -4.73
C TYR A 60 2.53 5.85 -4.37
N GLN A 61 3.32 5.52 -5.37
CA GLN A 61 4.77 5.43 -5.26
C GLN A 61 5.40 6.51 -6.15
N TYR A 62 6.28 7.32 -5.59
CA TYR A 62 7.04 8.31 -6.32
C TYR A 62 8.11 7.63 -7.19
N MET A 63 8.19 8.00 -8.47
CA MET A 63 9.14 7.42 -9.43
C MET A 63 10.47 8.18 -9.52
N TYR A 64 10.73 9.12 -8.59
CA TYR A 64 11.96 9.93 -8.53
C TYR A 64 12.20 10.85 -9.75
N GLU A 65 11.17 11.09 -10.56
CA GLU A 65 11.21 11.96 -11.74
C GLU A 65 10.04 12.96 -11.71
N GLY A 66 10.30 14.20 -11.28
CA GLY A 66 9.31 15.27 -11.24
C GLY A 66 8.09 14.94 -10.37
N VAL A 67 6.91 14.81 -11.00
CA VAL A 67 5.65 14.39 -10.35
C VAL A 67 5.18 13.01 -10.81
N ASP A 68 6.05 12.23 -11.45
CA ASP A 68 5.69 10.91 -11.92
C ASP A 68 5.43 9.96 -10.74
N THR A 69 4.32 9.23 -10.83
CA THR A 69 3.86 8.34 -9.77
C THR A 69 3.28 7.08 -10.35
N LYS A 70 3.46 5.99 -9.61
CA LYS A 70 2.69 4.77 -9.81
C LYS A 70 1.54 4.71 -8.83
N GLU A 71 0.31 4.62 -9.33
CA GLU A 71 -0.84 4.31 -8.50
C GLU A 71 -0.74 2.87 -7.97
N LEU A 72 -0.80 2.72 -6.64
CA LEU A 72 -0.80 1.44 -5.95
C LEU A 72 -2.22 1.07 -5.47
N VAL A 73 -2.97 2.06 -5.01
CA VAL A 73 -4.37 1.95 -4.57
C VAL A 73 -5.11 3.22 -5.04
N PRO A 74 -6.25 3.11 -5.75
CA PRO A 74 -6.96 4.27 -6.28
C PRO A 74 -7.51 5.17 -5.16
N MET A 75 -7.68 6.45 -5.47
CA MET A 75 -8.10 7.49 -4.52
C MET A 75 -9.62 7.48 -4.22
N GLU A 76 -10.12 6.35 -3.73
CA GLU A 76 -11.57 6.06 -3.63
C GLU A 76 -12.03 5.66 -2.20
N TYR A 77 -11.11 5.63 -1.23
CA TYR A 77 -11.36 5.11 0.11
C TYR A 77 -11.44 6.21 1.17
N ASP A 78 -12.25 6.04 2.21
CA ASP A 78 -12.30 6.98 3.34
C ASP A 78 -10.98 7.02 4.13
N SER A 79 -10.28 5.90 4.16
CA SER A 79 -8.89 5.78 4.65
C SER A 79 -8.30 4.44 4.21
N LEU A 80 -6.99 4.27 4.37
CA LEU A 80 -6.29 3.00 4.13
C LEU A 80 -4.99 2.90 4.93
N LYS A 81 -4.52 1.67 5.16
CA LYS A 81 -3.21 1.39 5.76
C LYS A 81 -2.14 1.28 4.67
N PHE A 82 -0.90 1.58 4.99
CA PHE A 82 0.21 1.27 4.08
C PHE A 82 0.29 -0.24 3.80
N ILE A 83 0.77 -0.60 2.61
CA ILE A 83 1.08 -1.98 2.28
C ILE A 83 2.28 -2.37 3.15
N PRO A 84 2.20 -3.42 3.97
CA PRO A 84 3.34 -3.87 4.76
C PRO A 84 4.53 -4.23 3.87
N TYR A 85 5.75 -4.27 4.43
CA TYR A 85 6.92 -4.77 3.71
C TYR A 85 6.67 -6.16 3.11
N ASN A 86 6.85 -6.30 1.79
CA ASN A 86 6.48 -7.50 1.01
C ASN A 86 5.02 -7.97 1.21
N GLY A 87 4.13 -7.04 1.54
CA GLY A 87 2.72 -7.30 1.81
C GLY A 87 1.92 -7.51 0.52
N ALA A 88 1.05 -8.53 0.55
CA ALA A 88 0.21 -8.88 -0.59
C ALA A 88 -1.01 -7.97 -0.78
N TYR A 89 -1.34 -7.12 0.22
CA TYR A 89 -2.49 -6.24 0.20
C TYR A 89 -2.35 -5.06 1.17
N SER A 90 -3.17 -4.03 0.96
CA SER A 90 -3.49 -2.97 1.90
C SER A 90 -4.90 -3.18 2.47
N VAL A 91 -5.11 -2.77 3.72
CA VAL A 91 -6.46 -2.67 4.31
C VAL A 91 -7.05 -1.31 3.95
N VAL A 92 -8.23 -1.33 3.36
CA VAL A 92 -8.94 -0.14 2.88
C VAL A 92 -10.26 0.01 3.63
N TYR A 93 -10.73 1.24 3.81
CA TYR A 93 -11.93 1.56 4.57
C TYR A 93 -12.90 2.40 3.76
N ASN A 94 -14.18 2.07 3.81
CA ASN A 94 -15.28 2.89 3.29
C ASN A 94 -16.51 2.73 4.19
N ASN A 95 -17.17 3.85 4.53
CA ASN A 95 -18.36 3.92 5.36
C ASN A 95 -18.22 3.19 6.71
N GLY A 96 -17.04 3.31 7.33
CA GLY A 96 -16.72 2.66 8.61
C GLY A 96 -16.50 1.14 8.52
N LYS A 97 -16.58 0.56 7.33
CA LYS A 97 -16.30 -0.85 7.08
C LYS A 97 -14.97 -1.02 6.37
N LEU A 98 -14.32 -2.15 6.56
CA LEU A 98 -13.03 -2.46 5.98
C LEU A 98 -13.10 -3.59 4.96
N GLY A 99 -12.17 -3.51 4.01
CA GLY A 99 -11.93 -4.50 2.97
C GLY A 99 -10.44 -4.53 2.65
N LEU A 100 -10.07 -5.19 1.54
CA LEU A 100 -8.67 -5.34 1.13
C LEU A 100 -8.50 -4.94 -0.34
N HIS A 101 -7.40 -4.26 -0.60
CA HIS A 101 -6.91 -4.00 -1.95
C HIS A 101 -5.60 -4.74 -2.16
N LEU A 102 -5.52 -5.57 -3.19
CA LEU A 102 -4.33 -6.33 -3.53
C LEU A 102 -3.18 -5.37 -3.89
N SER A 103 -1.98 -5.73 -3.44
CA SER A 103 -0.77 -4.96 -3.68
C SER A 103 -0.36 -5.08 -5.14
N ARG A 104 -0.13 -3.93 -5.78
CA ARG A 104 0.45 -3.89 -7.12
C ARG A 104 1.83 -4.53 -7.21
N TRP A 105 2.60 -4.54 -6.13
CA TRP A 105 3.91 -5.22 -6.11
C TRP A 105 3.80 -6.73 -6.23
N SER A 106 2.72 -7.32 -5.71
CA SER A 106 2.48 -8.77 -5.80
C SER A 106 1.67 -9.18 -7.02
N PHE A 107 0.79 -8.29 -7.52
CA PHE A 107 -0.22 -8.65 -8.52
C PHE A 107 -0.16 -7.82 -9.82
N GLY A 108 0.72 -6.82 -9.92
CA GLY A 108 0.84 -5.98 -11.12
C GLY A 108 -0.49 -5.33 -11.50
N ASP A 109 -0.90 -5.50 -12.76
CA ASP A 109 -2.19 -5.01 -13.27
C ASP A 109 -3.40 -5.78 -12.72
N GLY A 110 -3.19 -6.93 -12.08
CA GLY A 110 -4.23 -7.67 -11.36
C GLY A 110 -4.56 -7.10 -9.98
N ALA A 111 -3.85 -6.06 -9.53
CA ALA A 111 -4.15 -5.37 -8.28
C ALA A 111 -5.53 -4.71 -8.33
N LYS A 112 -6.37 -5.05 -7.36
CA LYS A 112 -7.76 -4.61 -7.27
C LYS A 112 -8.26 -4.75 -5.84
N GLN A 113 -9.42 -4.17 -5.55
CA GLN A 113 -10.17 -4.55 -4.35
C GLN A 113 -10.60 -6.02 -4.45
N SER A 114 -9.99 -6.89 -3.65
CA SER A 114 -10.32 -8.32 -3.58
C SER A 114 -11.41 -8.60 -2.54
N VAL A 115 -11.38 -7.87 -1.43
CA VAL A 115 -12.35 -8.00 -0.35
C VAL A 115 -13.16 -6.70 -0.27
N PRO A 116 -14.49 -6.74 -0.46
CA PRO A 116 -15.34 -5.55 -0.37
C PRO A 116 -15.33 -4.96 1.05
N CYS A 117 -15.58 -3.65 1.18
CA CYS A 117 -15.65 -2.99 2.48
C CYS A 117 -16.95 -3.33 3.22
N LEU A 118 -17.01 -4.51 3.83
CA LEU A 118 -18.20 -5.04 4.52
C LEU A 118 -17.93 -5.41 5.99
N TYR A 119 -16.67 -5.47 6.39
CA TYR A 119 -16.25 -6.03 7.66
C TYR A 119 -15.96 -4.94 8.71
N ASP A 120 -16.06 -5.31 9.97
CA ASP A 120 -15.86 -4.41 11.11
C ASP A 120 -14.41 -4.40 11.57
N GLU A 121 -13.83 -5.59 11.71
CA GLU A 121 -12.48 -5.82 12.22
C GLU A 121 -11.78 -6.92 11.43
N TYR A 122 -10.46 -7.04 11.59
CA TYR A 122 -9.69 -8.13 11.00
C TYR A 122 -8.54 -8.57 11.91
N LYS A 123 -8.15 -9.84 11.78
CA LYS A 123 -6.97 -10.40 12.43
C LYS A 123 -6.21 -11.28 11.45
N ARG A 124 -4.89 -11.11 11.42
CA ARG A 124 -3.99 -11.86 10.53
C ARG A 124 -3.40 -13.04 11.28
N TYR A 125 -3.36 -14.19 10.63
CA TYR A 125 -2.81 -15.42 11.16
C TYR A 125 -1.75 -15.95 10.20
N LYS A 126 -0.62 -16.39 10.75
CA LYS A 126 0.39 -17.12 9.98
C LYS A 126 0.32 -18.59 10.36
N VAL A 127 0.00 -19.41 9.38
CA VAL A 127 -0.37 -20.81 9.56
C VAL A 127 0.39 -21.62 8.53
N ASP A 128 1.33 -22.46 8.97
CA ASP A 128 2.24 -23.24 8.11
C ASP A 128 2.92 -22.38 7.02
N GLY A 129 3.32 -21.17 7.40
CA GLY A 129 3.98 -20.21 6.50
C GLY A 129 3.02 -19.40 5.62
N SER A 130 1.75 -19.78 5.53
CA SER A 130 0.72 -19.08 4.76
C SER A 130 -0.01 -18.03 5.60
N LEU A 131 -0.38 -16.91 4.97
CA LEU A 131 -1.11 -15.81 5.60
C LEU A 131 -2.62 -16.03 5.45
N TYR A 132 -3.35 -16.14 6.56
CA TYR A 132 -4.80 -16.16 6.59
C TYR A 132 -5.33 -14.89 7.26
N ILE A 133 -6.58 -14.55 6.98
CA ILE A 133 -7.25 -13.42 7.60
C ILE A 133 -8.64 -13.83 8.08
N ALA A 134 -8.89 -13.55 9.35
CA ALA A 134 -10.24 -13.57 9.90
C ALA A 134 -10.79 -12.16 9.85
N PHE A 135 -12.07 -12.04 9.54
CA PHE A 135 -12.80 -10.79 9.62
C PHE A 135 -13.93 -10.89 10.63
N SER A 136 -14.29 -9.76 11.23
CA SER A 136 -15.52 -9.61 11.99
C SER A 136 -16.61 -8.99 11.12
N LYS A 137 -17.84 -9.47 11.26
CA LYS A 137 -19.05 -8.94 10.61
C LYS A 137 -20.19 -9.04 11.62
N ASN A 138 -20.74 -7.90 12.03
CA ASN A 138 -21.80 -7.81 13.04
C ASN A 138 -21.40 -8.46 14.39
N GLY A 139 -20.12 -8.33 14.78
CA GLY A 139 -19.61 -8.84 16.05
C GLY A 139 -19.36 -10.36 16.09
N LEU A 140 -19.43 -11.03 14.94
CA LEU A 140 -19.07 -12.43 14.78
C LEU A 140 -17.89 -12.56 13.82
N TRP A 141 -17.06 -13.58 13.97
CA TRP A 141 -15.84 -13.80 13.20
C TRP A 141 -15.97 -14.96 12.23
N GLY A 142 -15.29 -14.84 11.08
CA GLY A 142 -15.22 -15.84 10.03
C GLY A 142 -13.96 -15.72 9.19
N TRP A 143 -13.57 -16.82 8.55
CA TRP A 143 -12.46 -16.82 7.60
C TRP A 143 -12.89 -16.27 6.25
N VAL A 144 -12.04 -15.46 5.65
CA VAL A 144 -12.22 -14.96 4.29
C VAL A 144 -10.93 -15.18 3.52
N ASP A 145 -11.05 -15.64 2.29
CA ASP A 145 -9.93 -15.66 1.36
C ASP A 145 -9.57 -14.22 0.96
N TRP A 146 -8.38 -13.75 1.36
CA TRP A 146 -7.98 -12.37 1.08
C TRP A 146 -7.71 -12.07 -0.39
N LYS A 147 -7.50 -13.09 -1.23
CA LYS A 147 -7.30 -12.92 -2.68
C LYS A 147 -8.62 -12.79 -3.43
N THR A 148 -9.65 -13.50 -3.00
CA THR A 148 -10.91 -13.63 -3.75
C THR A 148 -12.09 -12.91 -3.09
N GLY A 149 -12.01 -12.65 -1.78
CA GLY A 149 -13.13 -12.12 -1.00
C GLY A 149 -14.18 -13.18 -0.61
N GLU A 150 -13.96 -14.44 -0.95
CA GLU A 150 -14.88 -15.53 -0.62
C GLU A 150 -14.89 -15.77 0.90
N GLU A 151 -16.07 -15.68 1.52
CA GLU A 151 -16.31 -16.11 2.89
C GLU A 151 -16.15 -17.63 2.96
N LYS A 152 -15.12 -18.12 3.66
CA LYS A 152 -14.75 -19.55 3.75
C LYS A 152 -15.41 -20.26 4.91
N THR A 153 -15.91 -19.50 5.88
CA THR A 153 -16.75 -20.00 6.96
C THR A 153 -17.92 -19.07 7.20
N GLU A 154 -18.95 -19.59 7.86
CA GLU A 154 -19.95 -18.75 8.49
C GLU A 154 -19.33 -17.90 9.60
N PHE A 155 -19.96 -16.76 9.90
CA PHE A 155 -19.56 -15.85 10.96
C PHE A 155 -20.31 -16.21 12.23
N ILE A 156 -19.72 -17.05 13.08
CA ILE A 156 -20.42 -17.68 14.22
C ILE A 156 -19.73 -17.51 15.58
N THR A 157 -18.43 -17.21 15.60
CA THR A 157 -17.69 -17.06 16.86
C THR A 157 -17.64 -15.60 17.29
N LYS A 158 -17.73 -15.32 18.59
CA LYS A 158 -17.63 -13.93 19.10
C LYS A 158 -16.19 -13.43 19.16
N GLU A 159 -15.25 -14.35 19.35
CA GLU A 159 -13.82 -14.08 19.38
C GLU A 159 -13.15 -14.68 18.14
N ALA A 160 -12.16 -13.97 17.60
CA ALA A 160 -11.39 -14.44 16.45
C ALA A 160 -10.60 -15.72 16.78
N ASP A 161 -10.15 -15.86 18.03
CA ASP A 161 -9.31 -16.97 18.46
C ASP A 161 -10.09 -18.28 18.69
N ASP A 162 -11.41 -18.20 18.71
CA ASP A 162 -12.29 -19.37 18.76
C ASP A 162 -12.56 -19.96 17.36
N LEU A 163 -12.07 -19.33 16.29
CA LEU A 163 -12.21 -19.86 14.94
C LEU A 163 -11.48 -21.19 14.80
N PRO A 164 -12.11 -22.20 14.15
CA PRO A 164 -11.40 -23.43 13.83
C PRO A 164 -10.24 -23.10 12.90
N TYR A 165 -9.21 -23.95 12.92
CA TYR A 165 -8.08 -23.82 12.04
C TYR A 165 -8.52 -23.76 10.56
N PRO A 166 -7.98 -22.84 9.74
CA PRO A 166 -8.41 -22.70 8.35
C PRO A 166 -8.06 -23.96 7.55
N THR A 167 -9.05 -24.55 6.87
CA THR A 167 -8.91 -25.80 6.11
C THR A 167 -8.78 -25.58 4.59
N TYR A 168 -8.84 -24.33 4.14
CA TYR A 168 -8.67 -23.96 2.73
C TYR A 168 -7.25 -23.50 2.45
N LYS A 169 -6.85 -23.53 1.17
CA LYS A 169 -5.57 -22.95 0.74
C LYS A 169 -5.75 -21.49 0.38
N GLN A 170 -4.72 -20.71 0.69
CA GLN A 170 -4.68 -19.29 0.38
C GLN A 170 -4.09 -18.96 -0.99
#